data_AF-A0A9D4RMW1-F1
#
_entry.id   AF-A0A9D4RMW1-F1
#
_cell.length_a   1.000
_cell.length_b   1.000
_cell.length_c   1.000
_cell.angle_alpha   90.00
_cell.angle_beta   90.00
_cell.angle_gamma   90.00
#
_symmetry.space_group_name_H-M   'P 1'
#
loop_
_entity.id
_entity.type
_entity.pdbx_description
1 polymer ?
#
loop_
_entity_poly.entity_id
_entity_poly.type
_entity_poly.pdbx_seq_one_letter_code
_entity_poly.pdbx_strand_id
1 'polypeptide(L)' 'MQCAHQRIHHINSSEYDDFVNTICTARNVFCLTPGGMVQFQELLQSLRRNKSCRKELWQRIMKGLAMHVTL' A
#
# COMPACT_ATOMS: atom_id res chain seq x y z
N MET A 1 -11.34 -31.39 20.46
CA MET A 1 -11.63 -30.97 19.07
C MET A 1 -12.28 -29.60 19.16
N GLN A 2 -11.67 -28.44 18.88
CA GLN A 2 -11.29 -27.92 17.56
C GLN A 2 -10.36 -26.69 17.78
N CYS A 3 -9.06 -26.87 18.01
CA CYS A 3 -8.12 -25.72 18.20
C CYS A 3 -7.13 -25.54 17.03
N ALA A 4 -7.38 -26.21 15.89
CA ALA A 4 -6.40 -26.36 14.83
C ALA A 4 -6.96 -26.08 13.42
N HIS A 5 -7.89 -25.12 13.25
CA HIS A 5 -8.50 -24.90 11.92
C HIS A 5 -8.70 -23.46 11.44
N GLN A 6 -8.10 -22.43 12.03
CA GLN A 6 -8.25 -21.05 11.51
C GLN A 6 -6.98 -20.37 11.02
N ARG A 7 -5.91 -21.11 10.72
CA ARG A 7 -4.61 -20.50 10.32
C ARG A 7 -4.31 -20.42 8.81
N ILE A 8 -5.24 -20.74 7.91
CA ILE A 8 -4.85 -20.95 6.48
C ILE A 8 -5.67 -20.17 5.43
N HIS A 9 -6.69 -19.37 5.80
CA HIS A 9 -7.52 -18.67 4.79
C HIS A 9 -7.48 -17.14 4.82
N HIS A 10 -6.63 -16.53 5.64
CA HIS A 10 -6.27 -15.13 5.48
C HIS A 10 -4.89 -15.07 4.82
N ILE A 11 -4.82 -15.06 3.49
CA ILE A 11 -3.73 -14.29 2.87
C ILE A 11 -3.98 -12.86 3.36
N ASN A 12 -3.08 -12.44 4.25
CA ASN A 12 -3.39 -11.66 5.44
C ASN A 12 -3.87 -10.26 5.09
N SER A 13 -5.07 -9.89 5.55
CA SER A 13 -5.52 -8.49 5.59
C SER A 13 -4.46 -7.57 6.21
N SER A 14 -3.71 -8.10 7.17
CA SER A 14 -2.57 -7.46 7.82
C SER A 14 -1.40 -7.14 6.89
N GLU A 15 -1.10 -7.99 5.90
CA GLU A 15 0.00 -7.73 4.96
C GLU A 15 -0.39 -6.65 3.94
N TYR A 16 -1.66 -6.59 3.55
CA TYR A 16 -2.15 -5.47 2.74
C TYR A 16 -2.12 -4.14 3.49
N ASP A 17 -2.40 -4.15 4.78
CA ASP A 17 -2.36 -2.94 5.61
C ASP A 17 -0.92 -2.44 5.82
N ASP A 18 0.00 -3.35 6.14
CA ASP A 18 1.44 -3.05 6.25
C ASP A 18 2.02 -2.51 4.93
N PHE A 19 1.63 -3.10 3.80
CA PHE A 19 2.00 -2.60 2.48
C PHE A 19 1.49 -1.18 2.23
N VAL A 20 0.20 -0.91 2.53
CA VAL A 20 -0.39 0.44 2.38
C VAL A 20 0.31 1.45 3.28
N ASN A 21 0.64 1.08 4.52
CA ASN A 21 1.36 1.92 5.46
C ASN A 21 2.80 2.21 4.98
N THR A 22 3.46 1.21 4.41
CA THR A 22 4.79 1.36 3.78
C THR A 22 4.74 2.36 2.62
N ILE A 23 3.74 2.27 1.74
CA ILE A 23 3.57 3.22 0.63
C ILE A 23 3.26 4.64 1.13
N CYS A 24 2.46 4.78 2.19
CA CYS A 24 2.18 6.07 2.82
C CYS A 24 3.44 6.68 3.45
N THR A 25 4.23 5.88 4.15
CA THR A 25 5.51 6.31 4.74
C THR A 25 6.49 6.73 3.65
N ALA A 26 6.59 5.95 2.58
CA ALA A 26 7.40 6.27 1.41
C ALA A 26 7.01 7.63 0.83
N ARG A 27 5.70 7.92 0.66
CA ARG A 27 5.23 9.25 0.20
C ARG A 27 5.83 10.37 1.06
N ASN A 28 5.82 10.24 2.38
CA ASN A 28 6.33 11.28 3.27
C ASN A 28 7.83 11.52 3.05
N VAL A 29 8.61 10.44 2.96
CA VAL A 29 10.07 10.52 2.69
C VAL A 29 10.36 11.11 1.31
N PHE A 30 9.60 10.70 0.29
CA PHE A 30 9.70 11.25 -1.06
C PHE A 30 9.29 12.72 -1.12
N CYS A 31 8.38 13.19 -0.27
CA CYS A 31 7.99 14.60 -0.18
C CYS A 31 9.12 15.47 0.40
N LEU A 32 9.93 14.93 1.31
CA LEU A 32 11.08 15.62 1.89
C LEU A 32 12.27 15.72 0.93
N THR A 33 12.27 14.92 -0.15
CA THR A 33 13.35 14.89 -1.13
C THR A 33 13.00 15.75 -2.34
N PRO A 34 13.89 16.67 -2.80
CA PRO A 34 13.66 17.43 -4.01
C PRO A 34 13.52 16.50 -5.23
N GLY A 35 12.40 16.61 -5.95
CA GLY A 35 12.06 15.69 -7.04
C GLY A 35 11.55 14.31 -6.61
N GLY A 36 11.47 14.02 -5.31
CA GLY A 36 11.01 12.72 -4.81
C GLY A 36 9.54 12.44 -5.12
N MET A 37 8.69 13.47 -5.21
CA MET A 37 7.29 13.32 -5.64
C MET A 37 7.13 12.81 -7.08
N VAL A 38 8.09 13.11 -7.96
CA VAL A 38 8.10 12.56 -9.34
C VAL A 38 8.44 11.07 -9.29
N GLN A 39 9.48 10.70 -8.54
CA GLN A 39 9.87 9.29 -8.34
C GLN A 39 8.75 8.48 -7.69
N PHE A 40 8.03 9.06 -6.74
CA PHE A 40 6.86 8.43 -6.11
C PHE A 40 5.72 8.18 -7.10
N GLN A 41 5.46 9.11 -8.03
CA GLN A 41 4.46 8.92 -9.08
C GLN A 41 4.85 7.80 -10.06
N GLU A 42 6.13 7.70 -10.43
CA GLU A 42 6.62 6.60 -11.26
C GLU A 42 6.49 5.25 -10.56
N LEU A 43 6.82 5.19 -9.26
CA LEU A 43 6.61 4.02 -8.43
C LEU A 43 5.12 3.62 -8.38
N LEU A 44 4.21 4.59 -8.22
CA LEU A 44 2.78 4.33 -8.24
C LEU A 44 2.29 3.80 -9.60
N GLN A 45 2.79 4.34 -10.71
CA GLN A 45 2.44 3.84 -12.05
C GLN A 45 2.98 2.43 -12.29
N SER A 46 4.20 2.12 -11.81
CA SER A 46 4.77 0.77 -11.93
C SER A 46 3.99 -0.25 -11.11
N LEU A 47 3.59 0.11 -9.89
CA LEU A 47 2.70 -0.69 -9.04
C LEU A 47 1.35 -0.93 -9.70
N ARG A 48 0.73 0.10 -10.29
CA ARG A 48 -0.56 -0.03 -10.98
C ARG A 48 -0.50 -0.96 -12.19
N ARG A 49 0.62 -1.01 -12.91
CA ARG A 49 0.83 -1.91 -14.06
C ARG A 49 1.22 -3.33 -13.65
N ASN A 50 1.63 -3.54 -12.39
CA ASN A 50 2.02 -4.85 -11.89
C ASN A 50 0.79 -5.74 -11.67
N LYS A 51 0.75 -6.93 -12.29
CA LYS A 51 -0.37 -7.89 -12.19
C LYS A 51 -0.64 -8.35 -10.75
N SER A 52 0.36 -8.27 -9.87
CA SER A 52 0.22 -8.60 -8.45
C SER A 52 -0.53 -7.53 -7.66
N CYS A 53 -0.62 -6.29 -8.17
CA CYS A 53 -1.35 -5.20 -7.54
C CYS A 53 -2.85 -5.33 -7.84
N ARG A 54 -3.54 -6.13 -7.03
CA ARG A 54 -4.98 -6.34 -7.17
C ARG A 54 -5.72 -5.01 -7.03
N LYS A 55 -6.85 -4.87 -7.75
CA LYS A 55 -7.69 -3.67 -7.72
C LYS A 55 -8.03 -3.22 -6.29
N GLU A 56 -8.34 -4.16 -5.39
CA GLU A 56 -8.63 -3.84 -3.99
C GLU A 56 -7.42 -3.24 -3.25
N LEU A 57 -6.23 -3.83 -3.41
CA LEU A 57 -5.00 -3.29 -2.84
C LEU A 57 -4.70 -1.88 -3.38
N TRP A 58 -4.83 -1.69 -4.69
CA TRP A 58 -4.66 -0.37 -5.31
C TRP A 58 -5.63 0.67 -4.73
N GLN A 59 -6.90 0.32 -4.55
CA GLN A 59 -7.89 1.19 -3.92
C GLN A 59 -7.52 1.54 -2.48
N ARG A 60 -7.02 0.58 -1.69
CA ARG A 60 -6.54 0.83 -0.32
C ARG A 60 -5.34 1.77 -0.29
N ILE A 61 -4.38 1.60 -1.20
CA ILE A 61 -3.21 2.49 -1.33
C ILE A 61 -3.67 3.91 -1.63
N MET A 62 -4.52 4.09 -2.65
CA MET A 62 -5.06 5.40 -3.02
C MET A 62 -5.84 6.04 -1.88
N LYS A 63 -6.64 5.27 -1.14
CA LYS A 63 -7.37 5.73 0.04
C LYS A 63 -6.42 6.20 1.15
N GLY A 64 -5.41 5.40 1.49
CA GLY A 64 -4.42 5.75 2.51
C GLY A 64 -3.62 7.00 2.15
N LEU A 65 -3.23 7.13 0.88
CA LEU A 65 -2.53 8.31 0.39
C LEU A 65 -3.40 9.56 0.40
N ALA A 66 -4.68 9.46 0.02
CA ALA A 66 -5.61 10.59 0.06
C ALA A 66 -5.89 11.09 1.48
N MET A 67 -6.05 10.18 2.45
CA MET A 67 -6.28 10.55 3.86
C MET A 67 -5.09 11.29 4.48
N HIS A 68 -3.86 11.01 4.05
CA HIS A 68 -2.64 11.70 4.52
C HIS A 68 -2.35 13.03 3.79
N VAL A 69 -3.15 13.48 2.82
CA VAL A 69 -2.96 14.77 2.11
C VAL A 69 -3.73 15.91 2.81
N THR A 70 -4.62 15.60 3.77
CA THR A 70 -5.56 16.57 4.36
C THR A 70 -5.20 17.05 5.79
N LEU A 71 -3.91 17.10 6.14
CA LEU A 71 -3.43 17.75 7.36
C LEU A 71 -2.34 18.78 7.03
#